data_AF-A0AAU0N5D9-F1
#
_entry.id   AF-A0AAU0N5D9-F1
#
_cell.length_a   1.000
_cell.length_b   1.000
_cell.length_c   1.000
_cell.angle_alpha   90.00
_cell.angle_beta   90.00
_cell.angle_gamma   90.00
#
_symmetry.space_group_name_H-M   'P 1'
#
loop_
_entity.id
_entity.type
_entity.pdbx_description
1 polymer ?
#
loop_
_entity_poly.entity_id
_entity_poly.type
_entity_poly.pdbx_seq_one_letter_code
_entity_poly.pdbx_strand_id
1 'polypeptide(L)'
;MSPIQEALYPIIQSGESVIAVSPTGTGKTLAYLLPLFTQVEKNNTLQLIVLAPSQELVKQIGEVAELWGRAKELEVLTILGSANMQRQINALKDKPEVIVASPGRLYELSEQSRKLKLHLVKAIVYDEADYLYEDDQAITIDKFTNKLMRDVQKIWVSATFGPALVKVAAEMGDSIRVVNADQQPLANIEHFGLVVQNRQKIQYLKRLSHVEGMQAIVFFEQVNEVDQVAAKLIYDGLNVVLLHGQLSKLEREHAINAFREGKATYLLTTDVSARGLDIEDLPCVIHYNRVNDARTYFHRSGRTGRMGKREPSYHY
;
A
#
# COMPACT_ATOMS: atom_id res chain seq x y z
N MET A 1 -16.39 13.36 6.44
CA MET A 1 -15.46 12.23 6.67
C MET A 1 -16.03 11.03 5.92
N SER A 2 -15.21 10.07 5.48
CA SER A 2 -15.73 8.81 4.92
C SER A 2 -16.26 7.89 6.03
N PRO A 3 -17.11 6.88 5.74
CA PRO A 3 -17.63 5.96 6.76
C PRO A 3 -16.55 5.30 7.62
N ILE A 4 -15.41 4.92 7.01
CA ILE A 4 -14.28 4.35 7.75
C ILE A 4 -13.61 5.39 8.67
N GLN A 5 -13.54 6.66 8.27
CA GLN A 5 -13.00 7.73 9.12
C GLN A 5 -13.90 7.98 10.33
N GLU A 6 -15.21 8.02 10.15
CA GLU A 6 -16.18 8.20 11.25
C GLU A 6 -16.18 7.02 12.21
N ALA A 7 -16.04 5.79 11.68
CA ALA A 7 -15.99 4.58 12.50
C ALA A 7 -14.70 4.46 13.33
N LEU A 8 -13.54 4.82 12.76
CA LEU A 8 -12.25 4.66 13.44
C LEU A 8 -11.89 5.80 14.39
N TYR A 9 -12.31 7.04 14.09
CA TYR A 9 -11.94 8.20 14.88
C TYR A 9 -12.16 8.02 16.39
N PRO A 10 -13.37 7.66 16.89
CA PRO A 10 -13.60 7.57 18.33
C PRO A 10 -12.81 6.44 19.00
N ILE A 11 -12.63 5.31 18.32
CA ILE A 11 -11.90 4.14 18.84
C ILE A 11 -10.41 4.46 18.96
N ILE A 12 -9.84 5.07 17.93
CA ILE A 12 -8.41 5.42 17.96
C ILE A 12 -8.17 6.53 18.99
N GLN A 13 -9.09 7.50 19.09
CA GLN A 13 -9.00 8.59 20.06
C GLN A 13 -9.07 8.11 21.52
N SER A 14 -9.80 7.02 21.81
CA SER A 14 -9.89 6.45 23.17
C SER A 14 -8.65 5.68 23.59
N GLY A 15 -7.67 5.48 22.68
CA GLY A 15 -6.48 4.66 22.92
C GLY A 15 -6.71 3.16 22.75
N GLU A 16 -7.90 2.74 22.30
CA GLU A 16 -8.22 1.32 22.06
C GLU A 16 -7.49 0.79 20.81
N SER A 17 -6.98 -0.43 20.90
CA SER A 17 -6.42 -1.13 19.72
C SER A 17 -7.54 -1.58 18.80
N VAL A 18 -7.31 -1.57 17.49
CA VAL A 18 -8.36 -1.86 16.50
C VAL A 18 -7.83 -2.60 15.26
N ILE A 19 -8.60 -3.58 14.78
CA ILE A 19 -8.51 -4.10 13.42
C ILE A 19 -9.60 -3.42 12.59
N ALA A 20 -9.17 -2.69 11.56
CA ALA A 20 -10.01 -2.01 10.60
C ALA A 20 -9.95 -2.72 9.24
N VAL A 21 -11.10 -3.19 8.77
CA VAL A 21 -11.26 -3.79 7.45
C VAL A 21 -12.12 -2.87 6.61
N SER A 22 -11.56 -2.38 5.50
CA SER A 22 -12.29 -1.55 4.53
C SER A 22 -11.58 -1.59 3.18
N PRO A 23 -12.30 -1.52 2.04
CA PRO A 23 -11.69 -1.57 0.69
C PRO A 23 -10.55 -0.56 0.47
N THR A 24 -9.77 -0.75 -0.60
CA THR A 24 -8.79 0.25 -1.05
C THR A 24 -9.50 1.52 -1.51
N GLY A 25 -8.84 2.69 -1.36
CA GLY A 25 -9.40 3.96 -1.82
C GLY A 25 -10.49 4.59 -0.94
N THR A 26 -10.79 4.05 0.25
CA THR A 26 -11.82 4.60 1.17
C THR A 26 -11.31 5.70 2.11
N GLY A 27 -10.05 6.13 1.94
CA GLY A 27 -9.43 7.16 2.79
C GLY A 27 -8.89 6.66 4.12
N LYS A 28 -8.48 5.38 4.19
CA LYS A 28 -7.98 4.70 5.40
C LYS A 28 -6.78 5.39 6.05
N THR A 29 -5.86 5.91 5.23
CA THR A 29 -4.66 6.62 5.71
C THR A 29 -5.03 7.76 6.65
N LEU A 30 -5.98 8.62 6.25
CA LEU A 30 -6.48 9.70 7.13
C LEU A 30 -7.35 9.19 8.27
N ALA A 31 -8.01 8.04 8.11
CA ALA A 31 -8.83 7.46 9.17
C ALA A 31 -8.02 7.10 10.43
N TYR A 32 -6.75 6.67 10.27
CA TYR A 32 -5.85 6.46 11.42
C TYR A 32 -4.95 7.66 11.72
N LEU A 33 -4.42 8.38 10.71
CA LEU A 33 -3.49 9.48 10.97
C LEU A 33 -4.13 10.62 11.76
N LEU A 34 -5.37 11.02 11.41
CA LEU A 34 -6.04 12.14 12.04
C LEU A 34 -6.19 11.97 13.57
N PRO A 35 -6.85 10.91 14.09
CA PRO A 35 -6.99 10.73 15.52
C PRO A 35 -5.63 10.50 16.21
N LEU A 36 -4.66 9.83 15.57
CA LEU A 36 -3.33 9.64 16.15
C LEU A 36 -2.54 10.94 16.29
N PHE A 37 -2.59 11.82 15.29
CA PHE A 37 -1.91 13.12 15.35
C PHE A 37 -2.44 14.01 16.46
N THR A 38 -3.70 13.86 16.89
CA THR A 38 -4.19 14.59 18.08
C THR A 38 -3.43 14.19 19.35
N GLN A 39 -2.96 12.95 19.43
CA GLN A 39 -2.28 12.34 20.60
C GLN A 39 -0.75 12.49 20.57
N VAL A 40 -0.18 12.73 19.38
CA VAL A 40 1.26 12.98 19.21
C VAL A 40 1.58 14.44 19.57
N GLU A 41 2.64 14.63 20.35
CA GLU A 41 3.12 15.95 20.79
C GLU A 41 4.45 16.31 20.11
N LYS A 42 4.64 17.58 19.73
CA LYS A 42 5.92 18.10 19.23
C LYS A 42 6.92 18.20 20.37
N ASN A 43 7.64 17.13 20.66
CA ASN A 43 8.57 17.05 21.79
C ASN A 43 9.90 16.35 21.46
N ASN A 44 10.20 16.16 20.17
CA ASN A 44 11.38 15.48 19.66
C ASN A 44 11.54 14.06 20.21
N THR A 45 10.42 13.33 20.34
CA THR A 45 10.41 11.92 20.71
C THR A 45 9.50 11.11 19.79
N LEU A 46 10.01 9.96 19.35
CA LEU A 46 9.27 9.01 18.52
C LEU A 46 8.05 8.47 19.27
N GLN A 47 6.87 8.82 18.79
CA GLN A 47 5.58 8.48 19.42
C GLN A 47 4.69 7.64 18.51
N LEU A 48 4.83 7.76 17.19
CA LEU A 48 4.01 7.05 16.22
C LEU A 48 4.88 6.33 15.19
N ILE A 49 4.56 5.06 14.94
CA ILE A 49 5.15 4.26 13.88
C ILE A 49 4.05 3.79 12.94
N VAL A 50 4.26 3.92 11.63
CA VAL A 50 3.40 3.33 10.60
C VAL A 50 4.24 2.37 9.76
N LEU A 51 3.82 1.12 9.71
CA LEU A 51 4.42 0.07 8.89
C LEU A 51 3.57 -0.15 7.64
N ALA A 52 4.23 -0.28 6.49
CA ALA A 52 3.59 -0.63 5.23
C ALA A 52 4.47 -1.59 4.39
N PRO A 53 3.86 -2.48 3.59
CA PRO A 53 4.55 -3.61 2.94
C PRO A 53 5.49 -3.23 1.79
N SER A 54 5.27 -2.09 1.12
CA SER A 54 6.08 -1.66 -0.04
C SER A 54 6.71 -0.28 0.16
N GLN A 55 7.82 -0.02 -0.55
CA GLN A 55 8.51 1.26 -0.48
C GLN A 55 7.66 2.39 -1.04
N GLU A 56 6.85 2.08 -2.04
CA GLU A 56 5.91 2.99 -2.68
C GLU A 56 4.82 3.41 -1.69
N LEU A 57 4.19 2.45 -0.99
CA LEU A 57 3.17 2.77 0.01
C LEU A 57 3.75 3.60 1.17
N VAL A 58 4.95 3.23 1.64
CA VAL A 58 5.64 3.96 2.70
C VAL A 58 5.87 5.43 2.29
N LYS A 59 6.29 5.70 1.05
CA LYS A 59 6.44 7.07 0.56
C LYS A 59 5.10 7.82 0.54
N GLN A 60 4.05 7.18 0.04
CA GLN A 60 2.72 7.80 -0.06
C GLN A 60 2.14 8.15 1.31
N ILE A 61 2.21 7.21 2.25
CA ILE A 61 1.80 7.46 3.63
C ILE A 61 2.69 8.55 4.25
N GLY A 62 4.00 8.54 3.97
CA GLY A 62 4.95 9.56 4.40
C GLY A 62 4.56 10.97 3.92
N GLU A 63 4.23 11.14 2.64
CA GLU A 63 3.79 12.41 2.05
C GLU A 63 2.49 12.92 2.70
N VAL A 64 1.52 12.03 2.92
CA VAL A 64 0.28 12.38 3.64
C VAL A 64 0.58 12.75 5.09
N ALA A 65 1.41 11.96 5.78
CA ALA A 65 1.79 12.22 7.16
C ALA A 65 2.53 13.55 7.31
N GLU A 66 3.45 13.88 6.41
CA GLU A 66 4.16 15.17 6.37
C GLU A 66 3.18 16.33 6.15
N LEU A 67 2.28 16.22 5.17
CA LEU A 67 1.31 17.26 4.86
C LEU A 67 0.40 17.57 6.05
N TRP A 68 -0.16 16.54 6.68
CA TRP A 68 -1.11 16.68 7.77
C TRP A 68 -0.43 16.94 9.12
N GLY A 69 0.80 16.47 9.30
CA GLY A 69 1.63 16.70 10.48
C GLY A 69 2.07 18.15 10.64
N ARG A 70 2.17 18.91 9.53
CA ARG A 70 2.52 20.36 9.52
C ARG A 70 1.64 21.21 10.42
N ALA A 71 0.34 20.88 10.56
CA ALA A 71 -0.58 21.62 11.41
C ALA A 71 -0.17 21.60 12.90
N LYS A 72 0.60 20.60 13.31
CA LYS A 72 1.20 20.45 14.65
C LYS A 72 2.72 20.53 14.62
N GLU A 73 3.28 21.00 13.51
CA GLU A 73 4.71 21.10 13.24
C GLU A 73 5.47 19.78 13.43
N LEU A 74 4.82 18.61 13.34
CA LEU A 74 5.46 17.32 13.62
C LEU A 74 6.57 16.99 12.61
N GLU A 75 7.69 16.46 13.09
CA GLU A 75 8.70 15.86 12.21
C GLU A 75 8.27 14.44 11.84
N VAL A 76 8.25 14.17 10.54
CA VAL A 76 7.95 12.85 9.97
C VAL A 76 9.20 12.35 9.26
N LEU A 77 9.58 11.09 9.51
CA LEU A 77 10.69 10.43 8.81
C LEU A 77 10.22 9.19 8.07
N THR A 78 10.51 9.16 6.78
CA THR A 78 10.28 8.00 5.92
C THR A 78 11.53 7.09 5.86
N ILE A 79 11.36 5.81 6.19
CA ILE A 79 12.43 4.79 6.26
C ILE A 79 12.20 3.70 5.21
N LEU A 80 13.12 3.62 4.23
CA LEU A 80 12.97 2.77 3.05
C LEU A 80 14.09 1.73 2.94
N GLY A 81 13.73 0.50 2.58
CA GLY A 81 14.67 -0.60 2.32
C GLY A 81 15.77 -0.28 1.30
N SER A 82 15.50 0.50 0.26
CA SER A 82 16.49 0.83 -0.79
C SER A 82 17.42 1.99 -0.47
N ALA A 83 17.14 2.78 0.57
CA ALA A 83 17.91 3.98 0.85
C ALA A 83 19.15 3.69 1.72
N ASN A 84 20.15 4.56 1.62
CA ASN A 84 21.42 4.41 2.33
C ASN A 84 21.21 4.41 3.86
N MET A 85 21.68 3.35 4.53
CA MET A 85 21.52 3.14 5.96
C MET A 85 22.10 4.29 6.80
N GLN A 86 23.31 4.75 6.48
CA GLN A 86 23.98 5.80 7.23
C GLN A 86 23.23 7.15 7.14
N ARG A 87 22.64 7.45 5.98
CA ARG A 87 21.77 8.63 5.82
C ARG A 87 20.54 8.54 6.71
N GLN A 88 19.89 7.38 6.79
CA GLN A 88 18.73 7.18 7.67
C GLN A 88 19.12 7.26 9.15
N ILE A 89 20.25 6.66 9.54
CA ILE A 89 20.80 6.79 10.90
C ILE A 89 21.11 8.25 11.26
N ASN A 90 21.52 9.06 10.29
CA ASN A 90 21.75 10.49 10.49
C ASN A 90 20.44 11.26 10.61
N ALA A 91 19.43 10.99 9.78
CA ALA A 91 18.10 11.62 9.88
C ALA A 91 17.42 11.34 11.23
N LEU A 92 17.67 10.18 11.84
CA LEU A 92 17.20 9.89 13.21
C LEU A 92 17.77 10.84 14.29
N LYS A 93 18.81 11.63 14.00
CA LYS A 93 19.34 12.65 14.93
C LYS A 93 18.39 13.82 15.10
N ASP A 94 17.53 14.07 14.11
CA ASP A 94 16.53 15.13 14.13
C ASP A 94 15.31 14.74 15.01
N LYS A 95 15.31 13.50 15.53
CA LYS A 95 14.35 12.96 16.51
C LYS A 95 12.89 13.10 16.05
N PRO A 96 12.53 12.48 14.91
CA PRO A 96 11.18 12.57 14.38
C PRO A 96 10.15 12.03 15.37
N GLU A 97 9.00 12.70 15.48
CA GLU A 97 7.86 12.21 16.27
C GLU A 97 7.15 11.04 15.58
N VAL A 98 7.18 11.00 14.25
CA VAL A 98 6.48 10.03 13.42
C VAL A 98 7.47 9.34 12.49
N ILE A 99 7.42 8.02 12.44
CA ILE A 99 8.15 7.23 11.46
C ILE A 99 7.18 6.46 10.58
N VAL A 100 7.36 6.54 9.27
CA VAL A 100 6.67 5.68 8.28
C VAL A 100 7.72 4.79 7.62
N ALA A 101 7.56 3.47 7.67
CA ALA A 101 8.67 2.58 7.33
C ALA A 101 8.26 1.23 6.73
N SER A 102 9.17 0.67 5.92
CA SER A 102 9.14 -0.75 5.57
C SER A 102 9.64 -1.59 6.76
N PRO A 103 8.98 -2.71 7.14
CA PRO A 103 9.30 -3.47 8.35
C PRO A 103 10.76 -3.91 8.47
N GLY A 104 11.32 -4.50 7.41
CA GLY A 104 12.69 -5.02 7.41
C GLY A 104 13.73 -3.96 7.73
N ARG A 105 13.63 -2.78 7.10
CA ARG A 105 14.57 -1.67 7.32
C ARG A 105 14.43 -1.06 8.71
N LEU A 106 13.21 -0.90 9.21
CA LEU A 106 12.99 -0.37 10.56
C LEU A 106 13.54 -1.33 11.62
N TYR A 107 13.33 -2.63 11.44
CA TYR A 107 13.87 -3.65 12.32
C TYR A 107 15.40 -3.62 12.32
N GLU A 108 16.05 -3.57 11.14
CA GLU A 108 17.51 -3.44 11.02
C GLU A 108 18.03 -2.19 11.75
N LEU A 109 17.37 -1.03 11.58
CA LEU A 109 17.73 0.20 12.27
C LEU A 109 17.58 0.09 13.79
N SER A 110 16.56 -0.62 14.27
CA SER A 110 16.34 -0.85 15.70
C SER A 110 17.41 -1.74 16.34
N GLU A 111 18.05 -2.62 15.55
CA GLU A 111 19.14 -3.47 16.00
C GLU A 111 20.49 -2.74 15.97
N GLN A 112 20.76 -1.99 14.89
CA GLN A 112 22.05 -1.33 14.70
C GLN A 112 22.16 0.02 15.43
N SER A 113 21.04 0.65 15.77
CA SER A 113 21.01 2.00 16.33
C SER A 113 20.26 2.07 17.64
N ARG A 114 20.93 2.57 18.69
CA ARG A 114 20.29 2.94 19.97
C ARG A 114 19.49 4.26 19.90
N LYS A 115 19.33 4.84 18.70
CA LYS A 115 18.64 6.13 18.52
C LYS A 115 17.11 6.00 18.51
N LEU A 116 16.59 4.83 18.17
CA LEU A 116 15.15 4.55 18.22
C LEU A 116 14.74 4.28 19.67
N LYS A 117 14.19 5.29 20.35
CA LYS A 117 13.67 5.17 21.71
C LYS A 117 12.27 4.54 21.70
N LEU A 118 12.22 3.24 21.46
CA LEU A 118 10.97 2.48 21.30
C LEU A 118 10.05 2.51 22.55
N HIS A 119 10.61 2.77 23.75
CA HIS A 119 9.83 2.89 24.98
C HIS A 119 8.95 4.15 25.08
N LEU A 120 9.11 5.10 24.14
CA LEU A 120 8.30 6.33 24.07
C LEU A 120 7.21 6.26 23.00
N VAL A 121 7.19 5.17 22.21
CA VAL A 121 6.17 4.94 21.20
C VAL A 121 4.83 4.76 21.91
N LYS A 122 3.82 5.51 21.49
CA LYS A 122 2.45 5.44 22.02
C LYS A 122 1.53 4.60 21.13
N ALA A 123 1.77 4.63 19.82
CA ALA A 123 0.96 3.89 18.85
C ALA A 123 1.78 3.33 17.69
N ILE A 124 1.33 2.19 17.16
CA ILE A 124 1.83 1.59 15.92
C ILE A 124 0.68 1.21 14.99
N VAL A 125 0.82 1.53 13.71
CA VAL A 125 -0.11 1.18 12.64
C VAL A 125 0.53 0.14 11.73
N TYR A 126 -0.23 -0.89 11.38
CA TYR A 126 0.10 -1.89 10.37
C TYR A 126 -0.83 -1.69 9.17
N ASP A 127 -0.41 -0.91 8.18
CA ASP A 127 -1.18 -0.63 6.96
C ASP A 127 -0.96 -1.74 5.93
N GLU A 128 -2.01 -2.09 5.18
CA GLU A 128 -2.08 -3.29 4.35
C GLU A 128 -1.63 -4.55 5.12
N ALA A 129 -2.24 -4.77 6.29
CA ALA A 129 -1.87 -5.84 7.21
C ALA A 129 -2.02 -7.26 6.63
N ASP A 130 -2.91 -7.48 5.67
CA ASP A 130 -2.94 -8.75 4.94
C ASP A 130 -1.62 -9.01 4.21
N TYR A 131 -1.06 -8.02 3.51
CA TYR A 131 0.22 -8.15 2.82
C TYR A 131 1.44 -8.16 3.74
N LEU A 132 1.39 -7.41 4.85
CA LEU A 132 2.47 -7.43 5.85
C LEU A 132 2.72 -8.83 6.44
N TYR A 133 1.66 -9.66 6.49
CA TYR A 133 1.69 -10.99 7.12
C TYR A 133 1.61 -12.17 6.11
N GLU A 134 1.73 -11.92 4.80
CA GLU A 134 1.72 -12.97 3.76
C GLU A 134 3.08 -13.68 3.56
N ASP A 135 4.20 -13.04 3.90
CA ASP A 135 5.57 -13.50 3.61
C ASP A 135 6.44 -13.65 4.89
N ASP A 136 7.74 -13.93 4.73
CA ASP A 136 8.77 -13.95 5.80
C ASP A 136 8.87 -12.63 6.61
N GLN A 137 8.19 -11.57 6.16
CA GLN A 137 8.11 -10.30 6.87
C GLN A 137 7.37 -10.43 8.21
N ALA A 138 6.41 -11.35 8.35
CA ALA A 138 5.65 -11.54 9.58
C ALA A 138 6.55 -11.75 10.80
N ILE A 139 7.58 -12.61 10.65
CA ILE A 139 8.56 -12.89 11.72
C ILE A 139 9.31 -11.61 12.10
N THR A 140 9.67 -10.79 11.12
CA THR A 140 10.38 -9.51 11.35
C THR A 140 9.49 -8.51 12.07
N ILE A 141 8.21 -8.43 11.68
CA ILE A 141 7.21 -7.56 12.29
C ILE A 141 6.96 -7.96 13.74
N ASP A 142 6.81 -9.26 14.02
CA ASP A 142 6.59 -9.78 15.36
C ASP A 142 7.82 -9.49 16.25
N LYS A 143 9.03 -9.76 15.74
CA LYS A 143 10.28 -9.43 16.45
C LYS A 143 10.40 -7.93 16.76
N PHE A 144 10.01 -7.07 15.83
CA PHE A 144 10.01 -5.62 16.06
C PHE A 144 8.96 -5.21 17.09
N THR A 145 7.73 -5.70 16.93
CA THR A 145 6.59 -5.39 17.81
C THR A 145 6.87 -5.82 19.25
N ASN A 146 7.57 -6.93 19.46
CA ASN A 146 7.97 -7.41 20.78
C ASN A 146 8.99 -6.50 21.50
N LYS A 147 9.59 -5.53 20.82
CA LYS A 147 10.46 -4.51 21.45
C LYS A 147 9.69 -3.28 21.94
N LEU A 148 8.42 -3.13 21.54
CA LEU A 148 7.56 -2.04 21.99
C LEU A 148 7.04 -2.34 23.40
N MET A 149 6.60 -1.28 24.10
CA MET A 149 5.95 -1.43 25.39
C MET A 149 4.58 -2.13 25.23
N ARG A 150 4.08 -2.73 26.31
CA ARG A 150 2.82 -3.50 26.26
C ARG A 150 1.57 -2.63 26.11
N ASP A 151 1.65 -1.39 26.54
CA ASP A 151 0.60 -0.37 26.52
C ASP A 151 0.55 0.42 25.20
N VAL A 152 1.43 0.10 24.23
CA VAL A 152 1.35 0.70 22.90
C VAL A 152 0.04 0.32 22.23
N GLN A 153 -0.71 1.33 21.78
CA GLN A 153 -1.92 1.15 20.98
C GLN A 153 -1.55 0.56 19.62
N LYS A 154 -2.22 -0.52 19.22
CA LYS A 154 -1.95 -1.21 17.95
C LYS A 154 -3.15 -1.12 17.02
N ILE A 155 -2.90 -0.69 15.79
CA ILE A 155 -3.94 -0.43 14.79
C ILE A 155 -3.58 -1.23 13.54
N TRP A 156 -4.39 -2.22 13.19
CA TRP A 156 -4.23 -2.98 11.94
C TRP A 156 -5.24 -2.49 10.93
N VAL A 157 -4.78 -2.13 9.75
CA VAL A 157 -5.62 -1.66 8.66
C VAL A 157 -5.41 -2.57 7.48
N SER A 158 -6.51 -3.11 6.95
CA SER A 158 -6.47 -4.06 5.84
C SER A 158 -7.67 -3.88 4.92
N ALA A 159 -7.56 -4.36 3.69
CA ALA A 159 -8.74 -4.47 2.84
C ALA A 159 -9.52 -5.76 3.07
N THR A 160 -8.88 -6.78 3.65
CA THR A 160 -9.54 -8.05 3.95
C THR A 160 -9.26 -8.56 5.36
N PHE A 161 -10.22 -9.32 5.90
CA PHE A 161 -10.07 -10.04 7.16
C PHE A 161 -9.51 -11.45 6.91
N GLY A 162 -8.23 -11.52 6.55
CA GLY A 162 -7.54 -12.76 6.26
C GLY A 162 -7.05 -13.54 7.50
N PRO A 163 -6.47 -14.74 7.31
CA PRO A 163 -5.99 -15.60 8.41
C PRO A 163 -5.03 -14.91 9.39
N ALA A 164 -4.18 -14.00 8.90
CA ALA A 164 -3.26 -13.23 9.73
C ALA A 164 -4.01 -12.37 10.76
N LEU A 165 -5.05 -11.65 10.34
CA LEU A 165 -5.84 -10.81 11.25
C LEU A 165 -6.74 -11.63 12.17
N VAL A 166 -7.19 -12.81 11.73
CA VAL A 166 -7.88 -13.77 12.60
C VAL A 166 -6.97 -14.19 13.77
N LYS A 167 -5.70 -14.49 13.47
CA LYS A 167 -4.71 -14.82 14.49
C LYS A 167 -4.47 -13.66 15.46
N VAL A 168 -4.28 -12.44 14.95
CA VAL A 168 -4.13 -11.23 15.78
C VAL A 168 -5.35 -11.01 16.68
N ALA A 169 -6.56 -11.12 16.12
CA ALA A 169 -7.80 -10.98 16.88
C ALA A 169 -7.91 -12.05 17.99
N ALA A 170 -7.53 -13.29 17.70
CA ALA A 170 -7.52 -14.37 18.68
C ALA A 170 -6.49 -14.16 19.79
N GLU A 171 -5.30 -13.66 19.46
CA GLU A 171 -4.23 -13.39 20.44
C GLU A 171 -4.56 -12.21 21.36
N MET A 172 -5.27 -11.20 20.85
CA MET A 172 -5.64 -10.01 21.63
C MET A 172 -6.98 -10.13 22.35
N GLY A 173 -7.88 -11.01 21.89
CA GLY A 173 -9.18 -11.24 22.51
C GLY A 173 -9.99 -9.95 22.66
N ASP A 174 -10.56 -9.72 23.85
CA ASP A 174 -11.42 -8.56 24.13
C ASP A 174 -10.67 -7.21 24.17
N SER A 175 -9.34 -7.22 24.13
CA SER A 175 -8.51 -6.00 24.14
C SER A 175 -8.43 -5.29 22.77
N ILE A 176 -9.04 -5.87 21.73
CA ILE A 176 -9.06 -5.29 20.39
C ILE A 176 -10.50 -5.14 19.85
N ARG A 177 -10.77 -4.00 19.23
CA ARG A 177 -12.01 -3.79 18.46
C ARG A 177 -11.84 -4.28 17.03
N VAL A 178 -12.89 -4.85 16.46
CA VAL A 178 -12.92 -5.19 15.03
C VAL A 178 -13.99 -4.34 14.36
N VAL A 179 -13.57 -3.52 13.40
CA VAL A 179 -14.44 -2.65 12.60
C VAL A 179 -14.37 -3.13 11.15
N ASN A 180 -15.52 -3.41 10.56
CA ASN A 180 -15.65 -3.73 9.15
C ASN A 180 -16.51 -2.62 8.50
N ALA A 181 -15.84 -1.61 7.94
CA ALA A 181 -16.52 -0.46 7.35
C ALA A 181 -16.72 -0.69 5.86
N ASP A 182 -18.00 -0.82 5.48
CA ASP A 182 -18.54 -0.92 4.12
C ASP A 182 -17.75 -1.83 3.18
N GLN A 183 -18.14 -3.10 3.15
CA GLN A 183 -17.92 -3.98 2.01
C GLN A 183 -18.87 -3.66 0.84
N GLN A 184 -19.22 -2.38 0.63
CA GLN A 184 -19.94 -2.06 -0.59
C GLN A 184 -19.02 -2.46 -1.76
N PRO A 185 -19.46 -3.38 -2.64
CA PRO A 185 -18.69 -3.68 -3.84
C PRO A 185 -18.43 -2.36 -4.54
N LEU A 186 -17.22 -2.18 -5.08
CA LEU A 186 -16.76 -0.96 -5.74
C LEU A 186 -17.85 -0.46 -6.70
N ALA A 187 -18.77 0.39 -6.22
CA ALA A 187 -20.10 0.54 -6.81
C ALA A 187 -20.05 1.28 -8.17
N ASN A 188 -18.86 1.74 -8.55
CA ASN A 188 -18.58 2.57 -9.70
C ASN A 188 -17.63 1.91 -10.72
N ILE A 189 -17.33 0.62 -10.59
CA ILE A 189 -16.47 -0.10 -11.53
C ILE A 189 -17.31 -1.02 -12.41
N GLU A 190 -17.21 -0.84 -13.72
CA GLU A 190 -17.81 -1.76 -14.69
C GLU A 190 -16.86 -2.91 -14.95
N HIS A 191 -17.32 -4.14 -14.75
CA HIS A 191 -16.49 -5.34 -14.95
C HIS A 191 -16.87 -6.04 -16.26
N PHE A 192 -15.90 -6.20 -17.16
CA PHE A 192 -16.06 -6.87 -18.45
C PHE A 192 -15.24 -8.15 -18.51
N GLY A 193 -15.84 -9.25 -18.98
CA GLY A 193 -15.13 -10.52 -19.23
C GLY A 193 -14.94 -10.77 -20.72
N LEU A 194 -13.71 -11.05 -21.13
CA LEU A 194 -13.31 -11.35 -22.51
C LEU A 194 -12.77 -12.78 -22.58
N VAL A 195 -13.61 -13.71 -23.05
CA VAL A 195 -13.19 -15.11 -23.21
C VAL A 195 -12.30 -15.24 -24.44
N VAL A 196 -11.00 -15.43 -24.23
CA VAL A 196 -10.00 -15.51 -25.31
C VAL A 196 -9.06 -16.69 -25.10
N GLN A 197 -8.53 -17.24 -26.20
CA GLN A 197 -7.46 -18.25 -26.09
C GLN A 197 -6.16 -17.59 -25.63
N ASN A 198 -5.34 -18.27 -24.82
CA ASN A 198 -4.08 -17.71 -24.29
C ASN A 198 -3.18 -17.11 -25.39
N ARG A 199 -3.05 -17.77 -26.55
CA ARG A 199 -2.26 -17.29 -27.69
C ARG A 199 -2.77 -15.97 -28.31
N GLN A 200 -4.02 -15.61 -28.06
CA GLN A 200 -4.66 -14.41 -28.60
C GLN A 200 -4.59 -13.22 -27.63
N LYS A 201 -4.30 -13.43 -26.34
CA LYS A 201 -4.32 -12.37 -25.31
C LYS A 201 -3.48 -11.15 -25.68
N ILE A 202 -2.26 -11.37 -26.21
CA ILE A 202 -1.39 -10.28 -26.69
C ILE A 202 -2.04 -9.49 -27.84
N GLN A 203 -2.72 -10.18 -28.78
CA GLN A 203 -3.42 -9.48 -29.87
C GLN A 203 -4.58 -8.64 -29.35
N TYR A 204 -5.26 -9.08 -28.29
CA TYR A 204 -6.32 -8.29 -27.66
C TYR A 204 -5.77 -7.09 -26.90
N LEU A 205 -4.64 -7.21 -26.19
CA LEU A 205 -3.96 -6.04 -25.61
C LEU A 205 -3.59 -5.01 -26.69
N LYS A 206 -3.12 -5.46 -27.85
CA LYS A 206 -2.89 -4.55 -29.00
C LYS A 206 -4.18 -3.91 -29.49
N ARG A 207 -5.28 -4.65 -29.60
CA ARG A 207 -6.55 -4.05 -30.04
C ARG A 207 -7.05 -3.00 -29.05
N LEU A 208 -6.98 -3.30 -27.75
CA LEU A 208 -7.33 -2.36 -26.70
C LEU A 208 -6.47 -1.10 -26.72
N SER A 209 -5.19 -1.20 -27.11
CA SER A 209 -4.29 -0.04 -27.12
C SER A 209 -4.67 1.02 -28.15
N HIS A 210 -5.52 0.66 -29.13
CA HIS A 210 -6.02 1.58 -30.15
C HIS A 210 -7.33 2.27 -29.74
N VAL A 211 -7.90 1.92 -28.58
CA VAL A 211 -9.02 2.67 -28.01
C VAL A 211 -8.50 4.06 -27.62
N GLU A 212 -9.23 5.10 -28.03
CA GLU A 212 -8.85 6.48 -27.75
C GLU A 212 -8.71 6.72 -26.25
N GLY A 213 -7.58 7.31 -25.84
CA GLY A 213 -7.28 7.56 -24.43
C GLY A 213 -6.95 6.31 -23.61
N MET A 214 -6.72 5.14 -24.24
CA MET A 214 -6.38 3.93 -23.51
C MET A 214 -5.10 4.12 -22.69
N GLN A 215 -5.24 3.96 -21.38
CA GLN A 215 -4.13 3.77 -20.47
C GLN A 215 -4.56 2.76 -19.39
N ALA A 216 -3.74 1.73 -19.15
CA ALA A 216 -4.11 0.67 -18.22
C ALA A 216 -2.93 0.08 -17.46
N ILE A 217 -3.19 -0.37 -16.24
CA ILE A 217 -2.31 -1.32 -15.56
C ILE A 217 -2.72 -2.73 -15.97
N VAL A 218 -1.76 -3.50 -16.44
CA VAL A 218 -1.95 -4.90 -16.84
C VAL A 218 -1.27 -5.79 -15.81
N PHE A 219 -2.08 -6.57 -15.10
CA PHE A 219 -1.62 -7.48 -14.07
C PHE A 219 -1.34 -8.87 -14.62
N PHE A 220 -0.14 -9.37 -14.34
CA PHE A 220 0.34 -10.70 -14.66
C PHE A 220 0.55 -11.53 -13.40
N GLU A 221 0.50 -12.84 -13.54
CA GLU A 221 0.81 -13.79 -12.47
C GLU A 221 2.33 -13.90 -12.23
N GLN A 222 3.12 -13.93 -13.31
CA GLN A 222 4.56 -14.19 -13.25
C GLN A 222 5.39 -13.11 -13.96
N VAL A 223 6.56 -12.77 -13.38
CA VAL A 223 7.47 -11.73 -13.90
C VAL A 223 8.00 -12.07 -15.30
N ASN A 224 8.35 -13.34 -15.54
CA ASN A 224 8.80 -13.79 -16.86
C ASN A 224 7.77 -13.53 -17.98
N GLU A 225 6.48 -13.60 -17.68
CA GLU A 225 5.41 -13.32 -18.63
C GLU A 225 5.30 -11.81 -18.90
N VAL A 226 5.52 -10.97 -17.88
CA VAL A 226 5.63 -9.51 -18.02
C VAL A 226 6.69 -9.17 -19.06
N ASP A 227 7.91 -9.70 -18.92
CA ASP A 227 9.03 -9.43 -19.81
C ASP A 227 8.74 -9.89 -21.26
N GLN A 228 8.22 -11.11 -21.41
CA GLN A 228 7.91 -11.69 -22.72
C GLN A 228 6.82 -10.92 -23.46
N VAL A 229 5.78 -10.50 -22.74
CA VAL A 229 4.67 -9.72 -23.33
C VAL A 229 5.13 -8.29 -23.62
N ALA A 230 5.91 -7.67 -22.72
CA ALA A 230 6.50 -6.35 -22.95
C ALA A 230 7.32 -6.32 -24.23
N ALA A 231 8.27 -7.25 -24.40
CA ALA A 231 9.14 -7.30 -25.58
C ALA A 231 8.34 -7.37 -26.89
N LYS A 232 7.24 -8.13 -26.91
CA LYS A 232 6.35 -8.21 -28.08
C LYS A 232 5.63 -6.89 -28.32
N LEU A 233 4.99 -6.33 -27.30
CA LEU A 233 4.26 -5.06 -27.44
C LEU A 233 5.18 -3.90 -27.89
N ILE A 234 6.41 -3.84 -27.37
CA ILE A 234 7.43 -2.86 -27.77
C ILE A 234 7.86 -3.08 -29.22
N TYR A 235 8.12 -4.33 -29.62
CA TYR A 235 8.46 -4.66 -31.01
C TYR A 235 7.37 -4.22 -31.99
N ASP A 236 6.11 -4.28 -31.56
CA ASP A 236 4.94 -3.83 -32.32
C ASP A 236 4.68 -2.31 -32.22
N GLY A 237 5.58 -1.55 -31.60
CA GLY A 237 5.54 -0.09 -31.53
C GLY A 237 4.67 0.51 -30.41
N LEU A 238 4.23 -0.30 -29.44
CA LEU A 238 3.48 0.23 -28.29
C LEU A 238 4.43 0.76 -27.22
N ASN A 239 4.06 1.92 -26.65
CA ASN A 239 4.72 2.46 -25.48
C ASN A 239 4.23 1.73 -24.22
N VAL A 240 5.04 0.83 -23.69
CA VAL A 240 4.76 0.10 -22.45
C VAL A 240 5.93 0.25 -21.48
N VAL A 241 5.62 0.23 -20.19
CA VAL A 241 6.60 0.23 -19.11
C VAL A 241 6.40 -0.98 -18.22
N LEU A 242 7.48 -1.47 -17.64
CA LEU A 242 7.47 -2.62 -16.74
C LEU A 242 7.60 -2.13 -15.29
N LEU A 243 6.96 -2.84 -14.36
CA LEU A 243 7.15 -2.63 -12.94
C LEU A 243 7.19 -3.97 -12.20
N HIS A 244 8.39 -4.44 -11.90
CA HIS A 244 8.58 -5.62 -11.06
C HIS A 244 9.82 -5.53 -10.16
N GLY A 245 9.95 -6.47 -9.22
CA GLY A 245 11.00 -6.47 -8.19
C GLY A 245 12.44 -6.65 -8.68
N GLN A 246 12.64 -7.02 -9.95
CA GLN A 246 13.98 -7.15 -10.55
C GLN A 246 14.51 -5.83 -11.14
N LEU A 247 13.65 -4.82 -11.28
CA LEU A 247 14.04 -3.50 -11.78
C LEU A 247 14.79 -2.71 -10.69
N SER A 248 15.79 -1.94 -11.10
CA SER A 248 16.46 -0.97 -10.25
C SER A 248 15.51 0.13 -9.80
N LYS A 249 15.85 0.81 -8.70
CA LYS A 249 15.06 1.92 -8.17
C LYS A 249 14.80 3.01 -9.21
N LEU A 250 15.82 3.34 -10.00
CA LEU A 250 15.76 4.38 -11.02
C LEU A 250 14.83 3.97 -12.16
N GLU A 251 14.88 2.71 -12.60
CA GLU A 251 13.95 2.17 -13.60
C GLU A 251 12.51 2.17 -13.10
N ARG A 252 12.26 1.77 -11.84
CA ARG A 252 10.92 1.82 -11.22
C ARG A 252 10.36 3.24 -11.21
N GLU A 253 11.18 4.21 -10.80
CA GLU A 253 10.78 5.61 -10.75
C GLU A 253 10.46 6.16 -12.15
N HIS A 254 11.30 5.85 -13.14
CA HIS A 254 11.02 6.21 -14.54
C HIS A 254 9.73 5.56 -15.07
N ALA A 255 9.50 4.28 -14.80
CA ALA A 255 8.30 3.57 -15.24
C ALA A 255 7.03 4.21 -14.66
N ILE A 256 7.02 4.48 -13.35
CA ILE A 256 5.89 5.11 -12.66
C ILE A 256 5.64 6.53 -13.22
N ASN A 257 6.69 7.34 -13.38
CA ASN A 257 6.56 8.70 -13.89
C ASN A 257 6.10 8.72 -15.35
N ALA A 258 6.67 7.88 -16.22
CA ALA A 258 6.27 7.78 -17.61
C ALA A 258 4.80 7.36 -17.75
N PHE A 259 4.32 6.47 -16.90
CA PHE A 259 2.91 6.08 -16.88
C PHE A 259 2.00 7.22 -16.39
N ARG A 260 2.33 7.87 -15.26
CA ARG A 260 1.57 9.02 -14.72
C ARG A 260 1.50 10.21 -15.69
N GLU A 261 2.55 10.44 -16.46
CA GLU A 261 2.62 11.51 -17.46
C GLU A 261 1.90 11.19 -18.78
N GLY A 262 1.23 10.03 -18.89
CA GLY A 262 0.53 9.64 -20.12
C GLY A 262 1.45 9.15 -21.25
N LYS A 263 2.75 8.96 -20.99
CA LYS A 263 3.74 8.57 -22.01
C LYS A 263 3.72 7.08 -22.32
N ALA A 264 3.20 6.27 -21.41
CA ALA A 264 3.00 4.84 -21.59
C ALA A 264 1.52 4.48 -21.61
N THR A 265 1.14 3.67 -22.60
CA THR A 265 -0.21 3.10 -22.74
C THR A 265 -0.43 2.03 -21.68
N TYR A 266 0.56 1.17 -21.43
CA TYR A 266 0.45 0.11 -20.42
C TYR A 266 1.58 0.14 -19.42
N LEU A 267 1.22 -0.05 -18.14
CA LEU A 267 2.14 -0.45 -17.09
C LEU A 267 1.92 -1.94 -16.80
N LEU A 268 2.91 -2.76 -17.12
CA LEU A 268 2.87 -4.21 -16.97
C LEU A 268 3.50 -4.60 -15.62
N THR A 269 2.75 -5.28 -14.75
CA THR A 269 3.19 -5.55 -13.36
C THR A 269 2.65 -6.87 -12.83
N THR A 270 3.23 -7.34 -11.72
CA THR A 270 2.65 -8.38 -10.85
C THR A 270 2.03 -7.77 -9.60
N ASP A 271 1.24 -8.53 -8.84
CA ASP A 271 0.62 -8.06 -7.59
C ASP A 271 1.65 -7.53 -6.60
N VAL A 272 2.69 -8.33 -6.34
CA VAL A 272 3.75 -8.00 -5.37
C VAL A 272 4.37 -6.64 -5.67
N SER A 273 4.52 -6.33 -6.96
CA SER A 273 5.19 -5.12 -7.43
C SER A 273 4.27 -3.90 -7.49
N ALA A 274 2.96 -4.15 -7.50
CA ALA A 274 1.91 -3.14 -7.54
C ALA A 274 1.33 -2.77 -6.18
N ARG A 275 1.65 -3.52 -5.12
CA ARG A 275 1.27 -3.21 -3.73
C ARG A 275 1.70 -1.79 -3.39
N GLY A 276 0.76 -0.96 -2.93
CA GLY A 276 1.09 0.42 -2.58
C GLY A 276 1.32 1.38 -3.73
N LEU A 277 1.04 0.99 -4.98
CA LEU A 277 0.94 1.98 -6.05
C LEU A 277 -0.41 2.68 -5.92
N ASP A 278 -0.38 3.90 -5.40
CA ASP A 278 -1.42 4.87 -5.70
C ASP A 278 -1.07 5.62 -7.01
N ILE A 279 -1.77 5.25 -8.07
CA ILE A 279 -1.82 6.02 -9.31
C ILE A 279 -3.25 6.55 -9.35
N GLU A 280 -3.39 7.82 -8.99
CA GLU A 280 -4.67 8.53 -9.06
C GLU A 280 -5.17 8.54 -10.51
N ASP A 281 -6.49 8.43 -10.70
CA ASP A 281 -7.17 8.53 -12.01
C ASP A 281 -6.71 7.52 -13.08
N LEU A 282 -6.63 6.23 -12.71
CA LEU A 282 -6.42 5.13 -13.66
C LEU A 282 -7.66 4.86 -14.51
N PRO A 283 -7.60 5.01 -15.85
CA PRO A 283 -8.78 4.80 -16.69
C PRO A 283 -9.20 3.33 -16.80
N CYS A 284 -8.27 2.38 -16.60
CA CYS A 284 -8.55 0.97 -16.79
C CYS A 284 -7.60 0.05 -16.01
N VAL A 285 -8.13 -1.06 -15.50
CA VAL A 285 -7.35 -2.20 -14.97
C VAL A 285 -7.61 -3.43 -15.84
N ILE A 286 -6.54 -4.10 -16.25
CA ILE A 286 -6.59 -5.32 -17.06
C ILE A 286 -5.97 -6.48 -16.29
N HIS A 287 -6.71 -7.58 -16.18
CA HIS A 287 -6.20 -8.83 -15.62
C HIS A 287 -5.81 -9.76 -16.77
N TYR A 288 -4.52 -9.92 -17.02
CA TYR A 288 -4.03 -10.73 -18.14
C TYR A 288 -4.21 -12.24 -17.87
N ASN A 289 -3.95 -12.66 -16.64
CA ASN A 289 -4.21 -14.00 -16.15
C ASN A 289 -5.50 -14.01 -15.31
N ARG A 290 -6.13 -15.18 -15.23
CA ARG A 290 -7.28 -15.39 -14.35
C ARG A 290 -6.86 -15.16 -12.90
N VAL A 291 -7.64 -14.37 -12.17
CA VAL A 291 -7.46 -14.21 -10.72
C VAL A 291 -8.19 -15.33 -10.00
N ASN A 292 -7.48 -16.08 -9.19
CA ASN A 292 -8.02 -17.26 -8.52
C ASN A 292 -8.66 -16.94 -7.16
N ASP A 293 -8.38 -15.77 -6.59
CA ASP A 293 -8.95 -15.34 -5.31
C ASP A 293 -9.65 -13.98 -5.42
N ALA A 294 -10.83 -13.89 -4.78
CA ALA A 294 -11.66 -12.69 -4.83
C ALA A 294 -10.97 -11.46 -4.22
N ARG A 295 -10.10 -11.67 -3.23
CA ARG A 295 -9.34 -10.60 -2.57
C ARG A 295 -8.46 -9.88 -3.58
N THR A 296 -7.50 -10.58 -4.19
CA THR A 296 -6.60 -10.02 -5.20
C THR A 296 -7.38 -9.33 -6.30
N TYR A 297 -8.49 -9.91 -6.74
CA TYR A 297 -9.36 -9.32 -7.74
C TYR A 297 -9.87 -7.92 -7.32
N PHE A 298 -10.42 -7.80 -6.12
CA PHE A 298 -10.93 -6.52 -5.60
C PHE A 298 -9.80 -5.52 -5.33
N HIS A 299 -8.64 -5.98 -4.84
CA HIS A 299 -7.48 -5.11 -4.61
C HIS A 299 -6.91 -4.52 -5.90
N ARG A 300 -6.81 -5.32 -6.96
CA ARG A 300 -6.40 -4.88 -8.31
C ARG A 300 -7.42 -3.93 -8.90
N SER A 301 -8.69 -4.32 -8.89
CA SER A 301 -9.76 -3.55 -9.55
C SER A 301 -10.05 -2.24 -8.82
N GLY A 302 -9.92 -2.18 -7.49
CA GLY A 302 -10.07 -0.94 -6.70
C GLY A 302 -8.98 0.12 -6.93
N ARG A 303 -8.10 -0.07 -7.92
CA ARG A 303 -7.13 0.93 -8.38
C ARG A 303 -7.75 1.87 -9.43
N THR A 304 -8.91 1.56 -10.02
CA THR A 304 -9.70 2.43 -10.92
C THR A 304 -11.05 2.81 -10.27
N GLY A 305 -11.79 3.79 -10.81
CA GLY A 305 -13.12 4.19 -10.33
C GLY A 305 -13.13 5.06 -9.07
N ARG A 306 -12.05 5.79 -8.79
CA ARG A 306 -11.95 6.73 -7.67
C ARG A 306 -12.60 8.08 -8.04
N MET A 307 -13.09 8.82 -7.04
CA MET A 307 -13.68 10.16 -7.20
C MET A 307 -14.95 10.30 -8.08
N GLY A 308 -15.75 9.23 -8.23
CA GLY A 308 -17.08 9.33 -8.87
C GLY A 308 -17.09 9.32 -10.39
N LYS A 309 -15.97 8.95 -11.04
CA LYS A 309 -15.92 8.65 -12.48
C LYS A 309 -16.23 7.16 -12.71
N ARG A 310 -16.99 6.86 -13.76
CA ARG A 310 -17.29 5.47 -14.20
C ARG A 310 -16.16 5.02 -15.12
N GLU A 311 -15.43 4.00 -14.70
CA GLU A 311 -14.26 3.50 -15.44
C GLU A 311 -14.34 1.97 -15.60
N PRO A 312 -13.97 1.44 -16.79
CA PRO A 312 -14.07 0.01 -17.09
C PRO A 312 -12.89 -0.81 -16.54
N SER A 313 -13.17 -2.01 -16.03
CA SER A 313 -12.22 -3.06 -15.65
C SER A 313 -12.42 -4.27 -16.57
N TYR A 314 -11.38 -4.69 -17.29
CA TYR A 314 -11.45 -5.85 -18.20
C TYR A 314 -10.73 -7.07 -17.62
N HIS A 315 -11.33 -8.24 -17.83
CA HIS A 315 -10.81 -9.55 -17.45
C HIS A 315 -10.68 -10.43 -18.68
N TYR A 316 -9.57 -11.15 -18.81
CA TYR A 316 -9.33 -12.13 -19.87
C TYR A 316 -9.29 -13.57 -19.35
#